data_AF-A0A1J5HXE7-F1
#
_entry.id   AF-A0A1J5HXE7-F1
#
_cell.length_a   1.000
_cell.length_b   1.000
_cell.length_c   1.000
_cell.angle_alpha   90.00
_cell.angle_beta   90.00
_cell.angle_gamma   90.00
#
_symmetry.space_group_name_H-M   'P 1'
#
loop_
_entity.id
_entity.type
_entity.pdbx_description
1 polymer ?
#
loop_
_entity_poly.entity_id
_entity_poly.type
_entity_poly.pdbx_seq_one_letter_code
_entity_poly.pdbx_strand_id
1 'polypeptide(L)'
;MKHSYTTGRKNPWNQAYGGYGTWTHENGNNINQYFGNSGINNSPYIGVTSVATPRSVWNILCATRDTNNLSWYIDGSLSSTRSNPYGVLANTSANIWIGNGYAGLWEGQIAVVIAYKRALTASEVQQIFNNLRSRYGL
;
A
#
# COMPACT_ATOMS: atom_id res chain seq x y z
N MET A 1 -2.23 8.11 6.31
CA MET A 1 -3.47 8.54 5.63
C MET A 1 -4.67 8.38 6.56
N LYS A 2 -5.71 9.17 6.34
CA LYS A 2 -6.98 9.16 7.10
C LYS A 2 -8.15 9.07 6.14
N HIS A 3 -9.13 8.22 6.46
CA HIS A 3 -10.37 8.02 5.69
C HIS A 3 -11.56 7.96 6.63
N SER A 4 -12.76 8.26 6.12
CA SER A 4 -14.01 8.20 6.87
C SER A 4 -15.12 7.40 6.16
N TYR A 5 -14.92 7.09 4.88
CA TYR A 5 -15.87 6.40 4.03
C TYR A 5 -15.63 4.88 4.05
N THR A 6 -16.64 4.11 3.67
CA THR A 6 -16.58 2.63 3.65
C THR A 6 -17.17 2.03 2.38
N THR A 7 -17.54 2.87 1.41
CA THR A 7 -18.24 2.45 0.19
C THR A 7 -17.54 3.02 -1.02
N GLY A 8 -17.55 2.24 -2.10
CA GLY A 8 -16.77 2.55 -3.29
C GLY A 8 -15.29 2.25 -3.06
N ARG A 9 -14.66 1.69 -4.09
CA ARG A 9 -13.21 1.50 -4.07
C ARG A 9 -12.53 2.81 -4.39
N LYS A 10 -11.33 3.09 -3.88
CA LYS A 10 -10.54 4.28 -4.25
C LYS A 10 -9.04 3.96 -4.22
N ASN A 11 -8.24 4.68 -5.00
CA ASN A 11 -6.77 4.49 -5.01
C ASN A 11 -6.02 5.60 -4.26
N PRO A 12 -5.46 5.33 -3.06
CA PRO A 12 -4.51 6.24 -2.43
C PRO A 12 -3.13 6.25 -3.13
N TRP A 13 -2.71 5.12 -3.71
CA TRP A 13 -1.47 4.96 -4.46
C TRP A 13 -1.75 4.08 -5.68
N ASN A 14 -1.33 4.50 -6.87
CA ASN A 14 -1.50 3.73 -8.09
C ASN A 14 -0.30 3.90 -9.01
N GLN A 15 0.38 2.80 -9.33
CA GLN A 15 1.39 2.78 -10.39
C GLN A 15 0.99 1.79 -11.47
N ALA A 16 0.99 0.50 -11.12
CA ALA A 16 0.47 -0.57 -11.96
C ALA A 16 0.16 -1.80 -11.11
N TYR A 17 -1.07 -2.33 -11.15
CA TYR A 17 -1.45 -3.48 -10.32
C TYR A 17 -0.78 -4.79 -10.78
N GLY A 18 -0.40 -4.88 -12.06
CA GLY A 18 0.44 -5.95 -12.61
C GLY A 18 1.93 -5.61 -12.66
N GLY A 19 2.33 -4.46 -12.11
CA GLY A 19 3.72 -4.01 -12.04
C GLY A 19 4.13 -3.79 -10.60
N TYR A 20 4.84 -2.68 -10.34
CA TYR A 20 5.39 -2.38 -9.02
C TYR A 20 4.36 -2.13 -7.91
N GLY A 21 3.12 -1.80 -8.25
CA GLY A 21 1.98 -2.01 -7.38
C GLY A 21 0.93 -0.92 -7.37
N THR A 22 -0.21 -1.26 -6.79
CA THR A 22 -1.36 -0.36 -6.57
C THR A 22 -1.97 -0.65 -5.21
N TRP A 23 -2.41 0.39 -4.52
CA TRP A 23 -3.16 0.28 -3.28
C TRP A 23 -4.62 0.62 -3.58
N THR A 24 -5.53 -0.24 -3.16
CA THR A 24 -6.97 -0.05 -3.35
C THR A 24 -7.63 -0.12 -1.99
N HIS A 25 -8.21 0.99 -1.54
CA HIS A 25 -9.16 0.95 -0.43
C HIS A 25 -10.43 0.29 -0.97
N GLU A 26 -10.81 -0.82 -0.37
CA GLU A 26 -11.93 -1.65 -0.80
C GLU A 26 -13.24 -1.21 -0.13
N ASN A 27 -14.36 -1.81 -0.51
CA ASN A 27 -15.58 -1.68 0.29
C ASN A 27 -15.31 -2.18 1.72
N GLY A 28 -15.57 -1.34 2.71
CA GLY A 28 -15.24 -1.57 4.12
C GLY A 28 -14.10 -0.67 4.61
N ASN A 29 -13.20 -1.24 5.41
CA ASN A 29 -12.11 -0.50 6.07
C ASN A 29 -10.72 -1.00 5.66
N ASN A 30 -10.64 -1.99 4.77
CA ASN A 30 -9.39 -2.63 4.40
C ASN A 30 -8.79 -1.95 3.18
N ILE A 31 -7.46 -1.96 3.09
CA ILE A 31 -6.73 -1.48 1.93
C ILE A 31 -5.90 -2.65 1.40
N ASN A 32 -6.12 -2.99 0.14
CA ASN A 32 -5.41 -4.04 -0.56
C ASN A 32 -4.16 -3.48 -1.24
N GLN A 33 -3.08 -4.25 -1.18
CA GLN A 33 -1.95 -4.11 -2.10
C GLN A 33 -2.14 -5.07 -3.25
N TYR A 34 -1.86 -4.61 -4.46
CA TYR A 34 -1.71 -5.45 -5.63
C TYR A 34 -0.34 -5.23 -6.27
N PHE A 35 0.27 -6.29 -6.79
CA PHE A 35 1.42 -6.21 -7.68
C PHE A 35 1.50 -7.43 -8.59
N GLY A 36 2.29 -7.30 -9.67
CA GLY A 36 2.50 -8.38 -10.61
C GLY A 36 3.85 -8.27 -11.32
N ASN A 37 4.05 -9.14 -12.31
CA ASN A 37 5.27 -9.17 -13.13
C ASN A 37 5.06 -8.76 -14.59
N SER A 38 3.87 -8.26 -14.95
CA SER A 38 3.62 -7.74 -16.30
C SER A 38 4.26 -6.36 -16.52
N GLY A 39 4.60 -5.64 -15.46
CA GLY A 39 5.15 -4.28 -15.51
C GLY A 39 4.12 -3.20 -15.88
N ILE A 40 2.86 -3.60 -16.09
CA ILE A 40 1.75 -2.76 -16.54
C ILE A 40 0.45 -3.12 -15.81
N ASN A 41 -0.66 -2.49 -16.19
CA ASN A 41 -2.00 -2.85 -15.71
C ASN A 41 -2.52 -4.09 -16.46
N ASN A 42 -1.90 -5.24 -16.20
CA ASN A 42 -2.29 -6.53 -16.78
C ASN A 42 -1.94 -7.71 -15.86
N SER A 43 -2.59 -8.84 -16.06
CA SER A 43 -2.22 -10.13 -15.45
C SER A 43 -0.79 -10.58 -15.87
N PRO A 44 -0.10 -11.39 -15.05
CA PRO A 44 -0.52 -11.87 -13.73
C PRO A 44 -0.28 -10.86 -12.62
N TYR A 45 -1.12 -10.89 -11.58
CA TYR A 45 -0.93 -10.14 -10.34
C TYR A 45 -1.43 -10.94 -9.13
N ILE A 46 -0.89 -10.63 -7.96
CA ILE A 46 -1.41 -11.06 -6.66
C ILE A 46 -1.72 -9.84 -5.80
N GLY A 47 -2.44 -10.07 -4.70
CA GLY A 47 -2.62 -9.05 -3.68
C GLY A 47 -2.60 -9.58 -2.26
N VAL A 48 -2.41 -8.67 -1.31
CA VAL A 48 -2.56 -8.89 0.13
C VAL A 48 -3.50 -7.83 0.70
N THR A 49 -4.41 -8.26 1.56
CA THR A 49 -5.39 -7.41 2.22
C THR A 49 -4.90 -7.01 3.60
N SER A 50 -4.99 -5.73 3.94
CA SER A 50 -4.73 -5.26 5.30
C SER A 50 -5.80 -5.74 6.28
N VAL A 51 -5.53 -5.69 7.59
CA VAL A 51 -6.61 -5.65 8.59
C VAL A 51 -7.39 -4.35 8.44
N ALA A 52 -8.52 -4.23 9.14
CA ALA A 52 -9.33 -3.02 9.11
C ALA A 52 -8.48 -1.81 9.55
N THR A 53 -8.48 -0.76 8.74
CA THR A 53 -7.83 0.51 9.09
C THR A 53 -8.83 1.42 9.80
N PRO A 54 -8.55 1.85 11.04
CA PRO A 54 -9.39 2.78 11.79
C PRO A 54 -9.82 4.03 11.00
N ARG A 55 -11.11 4.38 11.14
CA ARG A 55 -11.73 5.52 10.47
C ARG A 55 -11.58 6.81 11.27
N SER A 56 -11.61 7.92 10.55
CA SER A 56 -11.57 9.29 11.09
C SER A 56 -10.33 9.60 11.95
N VAL A 57 -9.32 8.73 11.91
CA VAL A 57 -8.02 8.88 12.56
C VAL A 57 -6.91 8.70 11.52
N TRP A 58 -5.71 9.17 11.85
CA TRP A 58 -4.54 8.90 11.02
C TRP A 58 -4.10 7.45 11.18
N ASN A 59 -3.62 6.86 10.08
CA ASN A 59 -3.01 5.55 10.05
C ASN A 59 -1.68 5.67 9.29
N ILE A 60 -0.62 5.05 9.78
CA ILE A 60 0.66 4.93 9.08
C ILE A 60 0.69 3.56 8.40
N LEU A 61 0.49 3.57 7.08
CA LEU A 61 0.43 2.35 6.27
C LEU A 61 1.75 2.15 5.53
N CYS A 62 2.22 0.92 5.48
CA CYS A 62 3.43 0.57 4.73
C CYS A 62 3.26 -0.77 4.02
N ALA A 63 3.62 -0.81 2.75
CA ALA A 63 3.78 -2.03 1.99
C ALA A 63 5.27 -2.25 1.73
N THR A 64 5.74 -3.47 1.97
CA THR A 64 7.09 -3.87 1.60
C THR A 64 7.00 -5.08 0.70
N ARG A 65 7.93 -5.18 -0.26
CA ARG A 65 8.02 -6.35 -1.13
C ARG A 65 9.48 -6.63 -1.43
N ASP A 66 9.91 -7.84 -1.14
CA ASP A 66 11.17 -8.42 -1.61
C ASP A 66 10.89 -9.51 -2.66
N THR A 67 11.92 -10.27 -3.04
CA THR A 67 11.78 -11.34 -4.05
C THR A 67 10.95 -12.53 -3.56
N ASN A 68 10.70 -12.64 -2.26
CA ASN A 68 10.07 -13.79 -1.62
C ASN A 68 8.71 -13.47 -0.99
N ASN A 69 8.47 -12.23 -0.56
CA ASN A 69 7.31 -11.83 0.20
C ASN A 69 6.81 -10.44 -0.18
N LEU A 70 5.50 -10.28 -0.07
CA LEU A 70 4.79 -9.01 0.04
C LEU A 70 4.23 -8.92 1.45
N SER A 71 4.57 -7.86 2.17
CA SER A 71 4.12 -7.62 3.54
C SER A 71 3.41 -6.27 3.65
N TRP A 72 2.37 -6.23 4.47
CA TRP A 72 1.56 -5.06 4.71
C TRP A 72 1.54 -4.73 6.19
N TYR A 73 1.79 -3.47 6.54
CA TYR A 73 1.94 -2.99 7.90
C TYR A 73 0.97 -1.84 8.16
N ILE A 74 0.45 -1.82 9.38
CA ILE A 74 -0.38 -0.74 9.91
C ILE A 74 0.23 -0.31 11.23
N ASP A 75 0.52 0.98 11.37
CA ASP A 75 1.04 1.61 12.58
C ASP A 75 2.29 0.88 13.13
N GLY A 76 3.22 0.58 12.22
CA GLY A 76 4.48 -0.10 12.52
C GLY A 76 4.39 -1.63 12.61
N SER A 77 3.20 -2.19 12.77
CA SER A 77 2.99 -3.61 13.02
C SER A 77 2.60 -4.38 11.76
N LEU A 78 3.13 -5.61 11.59
CA LEU A 78 2.78 -6.47 10.46
C LEU A 78 1.30 -6.86 10.55
N SER A 79 0.54 -6.47 9.53
CA SER A 79 -0.88 -6.77 9.41
C SER A 79 -1.12 -8.06 8.64
N SER A 80 -0.40 -8.27 7.54
CA SER A 80 -0.59 -9.43 6.68
C SER A 80 0.61 -9.63 5.77
N THR A 81 0.80 -10.85 5.28
CA THR A 81 1.88 -11.19 4.37
C THR A 81 1.43 -12.25 3.36
N ARG A 82 2.07 -12.28 2.20
CA ARG A 82 1.86 -13.27 1.15
C ARG A 82 3.18 -13.54 0.44
N SER A 83 3.45 -14.80 0.10
CA SER A 83 4.61 -15.14 -0.71
C SER A 83 4.55 -14.45 -2.08
N ASN A 84 5.69 -13.90 -2.52
CA ASN A 84 5.89 -13.37 -3.85
C ASN A 84 6.22 -14.53 -4.81
N PRO A 85 5.32 -14.89 -5.74
CA PRO A 85 5.54 -16.00 -6.65
C PRO A 85 6.39 -15.62 -7.88
N TYR A 86 6.74 -14.34 -8.04
CA TYR A 86 7.36 -13.81 -9.26
C TYR A 86 8.85 -13.54 -9.12
N GLY A 87 9.42 -13.56 -7.91
CA GLY A 87 10.82 -13.24 -7.70
C GLY A 87 11.13 -11.77 -8.01
N VAL A 88 12.14 -11.56 -8.84
CA VAL A 88 12.52 -10.24 -9.35
C VAL A 88 11.54 -9.82 -10.45
N LEU A 89 10.96 -8.61 -10.30
CA LEU A 89 9.96 -8.11 -11.23
C LEU A 89 10.57 -7.40 -12.43
N ALA A 90 9.84 -7.42 -13.54
CA ALA A 90 10.06 -6.55 -14.68
C ALA A 90 9.92 -5.07 -14.29
N ASN A 91 10.66 -4.21 -15.00
CA ASN A 91 10.59 -2.77 -14.77
C ASN A 91 9.23 -2.20 -15.18
N THR A 92 8.63 -1.41 -14.30
CA THR A 92 7.40 -0.66 -14.58
C THR A 92 7.76 0.75 -15.06
N SER A 93 7.26 1.14 -16.23
CA SER A 93 7.37 2.51 -16.76
C SER A 93 6.15 3.39 -16.45
N ALA A 94 5.11 2.82 -15.83
CA ALA A 94 3.92 3.56 -15.46
C ALA A 94 4.23 4.64 -14.40
N ASN A 95 3.57 5.79 -14.55
CA ASN A 95 3.64 6.90 -13.59
C ASN A 95 3.06 6.47 -12.24
N ILE A 96 3.63 7.02 -11.16
CA ILE A 96 3.05 6.91 -9.82
C ILE A 96 2.03 8.03 -9.66
N TRP A 97 0.81 7.65 -9.33
CA TRP A 97 -0.29 8.55 -8.98
C TRP A 97 -0.60 8.43 -7.50
N ILE A 98 -0.77 9.58 -6.84
CA ILE A 98 -1.18 9.67 -5.44
C ILE A 98 -2.61 10.19 -5.40
N GLY A 99 -3.49 9.44 -4.74
CA GLY A 99 -4.90 9.80 -4.60
C GLY A 99 -5.74 9.67 -5.88
N ASN A 100 -5.25 8.98 -6.90
CA ASN A 100 -5.95 8.75 -8.17
C ASN A 100 -5.60 7.36 -8.72
N GLY A 101 -6.50 6.76 -9.51
CA GLY A 101 -6.30 5.48 -10.17
C GLY A 101 -7.60 4.91 -10.74
N TYR A 102 -7.54 3.67 -11.24
CA TYR A 102 -8.68 3.01 -11.89
C TYR A 102 -9.88 2.77 -10.97
N ALA A 103 -9.65 2.71 -9.65
CA ALA A 103 -10.70 2.55 -8.67
C ALA A 103 -11.38 3.88 -8.30
N GLY A 104 -10.84 5.03 -8.72
CA GLY A 104 -11.37 6.36 -8.42
C GLY A 104 -10.50 7.17 -7.46
N LEU A 105 -10.89 8.43 -7.27
CA LEU A 105 -10.14 9.45 -6.51
C LEU A 105 -10.20 9.19 -5.00
N TRP A 106 -9.06 9.33 -4.31
CA TRP A 106 -9.01 9.18 -2.86
C TRP A 106 -9.88 10.22 -2.15
N GLU A 107 -10.72 9.76 -1.22
CA GLU A 107 -11.60 10.59 -0.40
C GLU A 107 -11.10 10.65 1.06
N GLY A 108 -10.05 11.42 1.28
CA GLY A 108 -9.49 11.55 2.63
C GLY A 108 -8.21 12.38 2.65
N GLN A 109 -7.41 12.20 3.70
CA GLN A 109 -6.18 12.97 3.89
C GLN A 109 -4.96 12.07 3.71
N ILE A 110 -4.02 12.53 2.87
CA ILE A 110 -2.68 11.96 2.70
C ILE A 110 -1.69 13.04 3.15
N ALA A 111 -0.68 12.67 3.93
CA ALA A 111 0.29 13.62 4.48
C ALA A 111 1.71 13.32 3.99
N VAL A 112 2.34 12.28 4.53
CA VAL A 112 3.70 11.87 4.14
C VAL A 112 3.63 10.65 3.23
N VAL A 113 4.30 10.74 2.08
CA VAL A 113 4.44 9.65 1.10
C VAL A 113 5.93 9.42 0.86
N ILE A 114 6.38 8.17 1.03
CA ILE A 114 7.77 7.76 0.88
C ILE A 114 7.81 6.49 0.06
N ALA A 115 8.72 6.40 -0.90
CA ALA A 115 8.94 5.22 -1.72
C ALA A 115 10.42 4.84 -1.73
N TYR A 116 10.71 3.55 -1.60
CA TYR A 116 12.06 3.00 -1.60
C TYR A 116 12.25 2.05 -2.78
N LYS A 117 13.48 1.96 -3.27
CA LYS A 117 13.88 0.98 -4.31
C LYS A 117 14.21 -0.41 -3.74
N ARG A 118 13.91 -0.65 -2.47
CA ARG A 118 14.13 -1.92 -1.76
C ARG A 118 13.01 -2.17 -0.77
N ALA A 119 12.87 -3.43 -0.36
CA ALA A 119 12.04 -3.77 0.80
C ALA A 119 12.61 -3.12 2.06
N LEU A 120 11.72 -2.56 2.88
CA LEU A 120 12.03 -2.19 4.25
C LEU A 120 11.93 -3.42 5.14
N THR A 121 12.82 -3.50 6.12
CA THR A 121 12.74 -4.47 7.20
C THR A 121 11.67 -4.07 8.22
N ALA A 122 11.19 -5.01 9.04
CA ALA A 122 10.24 -4.71 10.10
C ALA A 122 10.77 -3.65 11.09
N SER A 123 12.08 -3.65 11.38
CA SER A 123 12.69 -2.64 12.25
C SER A 123 12.66 -1.25 11.62
N GLU A 124 12.96 -1.13 10.34
CA GLU A 124 12.88 0.15 9.61
C GLU A 124 11.44 0.68 9.55
N VAL A 125 10.47 -0.20 9.31
CA VAL A 125 9.05 0.17 9.35
C VAL A 125 8.66 0.70 10.73
N GLN A 126 9.08 0.03 11.81
CA GLN A 126 8.82 0.47 13.17
C GLN A 126 9.49 1.82 13.50
N GLN A 127 10.73 2.03 13.05
CA GLN A 127 11.43 3.31 13.23
C GLN A 127 10.71 4.45 12.50
N ILE A 128 10.28 4.23 11.25
CA ILE A 128 9.51 5.21 10.49
C ILE A 128 8.19 5.54 11.20
N PHE A 129 7.48 4.53 11.70
CA PHE A 129 6.27 4.74 12.49
C PHE A 129 6.55 5.59 13.73
N ASN A 130 7.54 5.22 14.55
CA ASN A 130 7.91 5.94 15.78
C ASN A 130 8.30 7.40 15.51
N ASN A 131 8.95 7.69 14.38
CA ASN A 131 9.33 9.06 13.99
C ASN A 131 8.15 9.93 13.53
N LEU A 132 7.07 9.32 13.06
CA LEU A 132 5.93 10.02 12.48
C LEU A 132 4.72 10.10 13.41
N ARG A 133 4.53 9.10 14.28
CA ARG A 133 3.30 8.91 15.08
C ARG A 133 2.89 10.12 15.92
N SER A 134 3.85 10.83 16.52
CA SER A 134 3.58 11.99 17.38
C SER A 134 2.92 13.16 16.63
N ARG A 135 3.19 13.30 15.32
CA ARG A 135 2.59 14.34 14.46
C ARG A 135 1.10 14.08 14.19
N TYR A 136 0.62 12.87 14.46
CA TYR A 136 -0.69 12.39 14.02
C TYR A 136 -1.55 11.82 15.15
N GLY A 137 -1.10 11.91 16.41
CA GLY A 137 -1.85 11.43 17.58
C GLY A 137 -1.88 9.90 17.71
N LEU A 138 -0.79 9.23 17.31
CA LEU A 138 -0.60 7.78 17.36
C LEU A 138 0.47 7.36 18.38
#